data_AF-A0A537NMF6-F1
#
_entry.id   AF-A0A537NMF6-F1
#
_cell.length_a   1.000
_cell.length_b   1.000
_cell.length_c   1.000
_cell.angle_alpha   90.00
_cell.angle_beta   90.00
_cell.angle_gamma   90.00
#
_symmetry.space_group_name_H-M   'P 1'
#
loop_
_entity.id
_entity.type
_entity.pdbx_description
1 polymer ?
#
loop_
_entity_poly.entity_id
_entity_poly.type
_entity_poly.pdbx_seq_one_letter_code
_entity_poly.pdbx_strand_id
1 'polypeptide(L)'
;MIEVRRLTEGDPLEFEVVVHEGSGETHHHVTMSRDMCDRLTAGKHSPERCIEAGFRFLLDREPKESILGRFDATVISRYFPEFERELPDYLSRS
;
A
#
# COMPACT_ATOMS: atom_id res chain seq x y z
N MET A 1 6.74 9.89 6.56
CA MET A 1 5.33 9.88 6.98
C MET A 1 4.49 9.41 5.79
N ILE A 2 3.50 8.56 6.00
CA ILE A 2 2.63 8.05 4.94
C ILE A 2 1.21 8.42 5.31
N GLU A 3 0.52 9.13 4.43
CA GLU A 3 -0.90 9.48 4.56
C GLU A 3 -1.69 8.65 3.55
N VAL A 4 -2.76 8.00 4.02
CA VAL A 4 -3.62 7.17 3.16
C VAL A 4 -5.05 7.67 3.26
N ARG A 5 -5.63 8.05 2.12
CA ARG A 5 -7.02 8.48 2.01
C ARG A 5 -7.77 7.56 1.06
N ARG A 6 -8.79 6.87 1.57
CA ARG A 6 -9.72 6.09 0.76
C ARG A 6 -10.69 7.02 0.03
N LEU A 7 -10.82 6.85 -1.28
CA LEU A 7 -11.66 7.67 -2.15
C LEU A 7 -13.04 7.07 -2.38
N THR A 8 -13.13 5.74 -2.45
CA THR A 8 -14.38 5.04 -2.73
C THR A 8 -14.57 3.82 -1.82
N GLU A 9 -15.83 3.46 -1.59
CA GLU A 9 -16.20 2.17 -1.00
C GLU A 9 -16.52 1.11 -2.06
N GLY A 10 -16.13 1.34 -3.32
CA GLY A 10 -16.41 0.42 -4.42
C GLY A 10 -15.64 -0.90 -4.35
N ASP A 11 -15.68 -1.63 -5.46
CA ASP A 11 -14.71 -2.67 -5.77
C ASP A 11 -14.29 -2.49 -7.24
N PRO A 12 -13.04 -2.08 -7.52
CA PRO A 12 -11.93 -1.96 -6.56
C PRO A 12 -12.08 -0.81 -5.56
N LEU A 13 -11.43 -0.97 -4.42
CA LEU A 13 -11.14 0.12 -3.49
C LEU A 13 -10.14 1.07 -4.13
N GLU A 14 -10.29 2.37 -3.88
CA GLU A 14 -9.39 3.40 -4.40
C GLU A 14 -8.77 4.23 -3.28
N PHE A 15 -7.48 4.51 -3.39
CA PHE A 15 -6.71 5.24 -2.40
C PHE A 15 -5.84 6.30 -3.05
N GLU A 16 -5.78 7.47 -2.41
CA GLU A 16 -4.67 8.40 -2.55
C GLU A 16 -3.69 8.16 -1.42
N VAL A 17 -2.40 8.13 -1.77
CA VAL A 17 -1.31 7.98 -0.81
C VAL A 17 -0.31 9.11 -1.01
N VAL A 18 0.03 9.79 0.08
CA VAL A 18 1.08 10.81 0.11
C VAL A 18 2.23 10.29 0.96
N VAL A 19 3.43 10.26 0.39
CA VAL A 19 4.65 9.86 1.10
C VAL A 19 5.53 11.08 1.31
N HIS A 20 5.73 11.46 2.57
CA HIS A 20 6.66 12.52 2.95
C HIS A 20 7.98 11.91 3.44
N GLU A 21 9.08 12.29 2.79
CA GLU A 21 10.44 11.91 3.15
C GLU A 21 11.41 13.06 2.85
N GLY A 22 12.25 13.40 3.83
CA GLY A 22 13.14 14.56 3.73
C GLY A 22 12.38 15.86 3.50
N SER A 23 12.78 16.63 2.49
CA SER A 23 12.18 17.93 2.14
C SER A 23 11.10 17.86 1.06
N GLY A 24 10.62 16.67 0.70
CA GLY A 24 9.66 16.51 -0.40
C GLY A 24 8.61 15.45 -0.16
N GLU A 25 7.68 15.35 -1.11
CA GLU A 25 6.58 14.39 -1.08
C GLU A 25 6.32 13.79 -2.47
N THR A 26 5.73 12.60 -2.50
CA THR A 26 5.23 11.94 -3.71
C THR A 26 3.76 11.55 -3.52
N HIS A 27 3.02 11.54 -4.62
CA HIS A 27 1.58 11.28 -4.66
C HIS A 27 1.31 10.03 -5.50
N HIS A 28 0.46 9.15 -4.96
CA HIS A 28 0.16 7.87 -5.59
C HIS A 28 -1.34 7.59 -5.56
N HIS A 29 -1.86 7.00 -6.65
CA HIS A 29 -3.23 6.51 -6.76
C HIS A 29 -3.22 4.99 -6.85
N VAL A 30 -3.73 4.31 -5.82
CA VAL A 30 -3.70 2.85 -5.74
C VAL A 30 -5.11 2.27 -5.79
N THR A 31 -5.29 1.23 -6.60
CA THR A 31 -6.49 0.39 -6.57
C THR A 31 -6.21 -0.93 -5.86
N MET A 32 -7.18 -1.48 -5.15
CA MET A 32 -7.07 -2.79 -4.52
C MET A 32 -8.45 -3.46 -4.46
N SER A 33 -8.56 -4.71 -4.90
CA SER A 33 -9.82 -5.44 -4.73
C SER A 33 -10.08 -5.77 -3.26
N ARG A 34 -11.35 -5.91 -2.88
CA ARG A 34 -11.73 -6.34 -1.53
C ARG A 34 -11.16 -7.72 -1.19
N ASP A 35 -11.19 -8.65 -2.14
CA ASP A 35 -10.62 -10.00 -1.99
C ASP A 35 -9.11 -9.97 -1.69
N MET A 36 -8.36 -9.06 -2.33
CA MET A 36 -6.94 -8.90 -2.04
C MET A 36 -6.73 -8.32 -0.65
N CYS A 37 -7.50 -7.30 -0.27
CA CYS A 37 -7.45 -6.72 1.07
C CYS A 37 -7.70 -7.79 2.15
N ASP A 38 -8.73 -8.61 1.99
CA ASP A 38 -9.08 -9.65 2.95
C ASP A 38 -7.99 -10.72 3.05
N ARG A 39 -7.40 -11.13 1.91
CA ARG A 39 -6.28 -12.08 1.88
C ARG A 39 -5.04 -11.53 2.60
N LEU A 40 -4.69 -10.28 2.34
CA LEU A 40 -3.50 -9.63 2.88
C LEU A 40 -3.61 -9.30 4.38
N THR A 41 -4.80 -8.95 4.84
CA THR A 41 -5.04 -8.53 6.22
C THR A 41 -5.58 -9.65 7.10
N ALA A 42 -5.93 -10.80 6.52
CA ALA A 42 -6.74 -11.84 7.16
C ALA A 42 -8.04 -11.28 7.80
N GLY A 43 -8.59 -10.19 7.25
CA GLY A 43 -9.74 -9.47 7.77
C GLY A 43 -9.53 -8.74 9.10
N LYS A 44 -8.28 -8.60 9.57
CA LYS A 44 -7.96 -8.02 10.89
C LYS A 44 -7.56 -6.54 10.85
N HIS A 45 -7.31 -6.00 9.66
CA HIS A 45 -6.84 -4.63 9.48
C HIS A 45 -7.69 -3.91 8.43
N SER A 46 -7.80 -2.59 8.55
CA SER A 46 -8.53 -1.80 7.58
C SER A 46 -7.80 -1.76 6.23
N PRO A 47 -8.51 -1.49 5.12
CA PRO A 47 -7.87 -1.35 3.82
C PRO A 47 -6.80 -0.26 3.78
N GLU A 48 -7.01 0.86 4.48
CA GLU A 48 -6.04 1.95 4.59
C GLU A 48 -4.76 1.48 5.27
N ARG A 49 -4.88 0.67 6.34
CA ARG A 49 -3.72 0.08 7.03
C ARG A 49 -2.99 -0.95 6.16
N CYS A 50 -3.72 -1.69 5.33
CA CYS A 50 -3.11 -2.58 4.33
C CYS A 50 -2.26 -1.81 3.31
N ILE A 51 -2.80 -0.70 2.80
CA ILE A 51 -2.08 0.17 1.85
C ILE A 51 -0.88 0.83 2.54
N GLU A 52 -1.04 1.36 3.74
CA GLU A 52 0.07 1.96 4.50
C GLU A 52 1.21 0.96 4.71
N ALA A 53 0.89 -0.27 5.14
CA ALA A 53 1.87 -1.34 5.30
C ALA A 53 2.55 -1.70 3.96
N GLY A 54 1.80 -1.69 2.86
CA GLY A 54 2.33 -1.88 1.52
C GLY A 54 3.34 -0.81 1.10
N PHE A 55 3.07 0.45 1.41
CA PHE A 55 4.02 1.54 1.15
C PHE A 55 5.25 1.46 2.04
N ARG A 56 5.12 1.08 3.32
CA ARG A 56 6.29 0.82 4.19
C ARG A 56 7.16 -0.29 3.61
N PHE A 57 6.55 -1.36 3.08
CA PHE A 57 7.28 -2.45 2.40
C PHE A 57 8.06 -1.98 1.16
N LEU A 58 7.44 -1.13 0.33
CA LEU A 58 8.08 -0.56 -0.86
C LEU A 58 9.25 0.36 -0.48
N LEU A 59 9.06 1.23 0.51
CA LEU A 59 10.09 2.19 0.94
C LEU A 59 11.33 1.53 1.57
N ASP A 60 11.20 0.31 2.10
CA ASP A 60 12.36 -0.48 2.53
C ASP A 60 13.21 -1.01 1.35
N ARG A 61 12.71 -0.93 0.11
CA ARG A 61 13.30 -1.53 -1.11
C ARG A 61 13.66 -0.52 -2.19
N GLU A 62 12.87 0.53 -2.34
CA GLU A 62 13.03 1.55 -3.37
C GLU A 62 12.73 2.95 -2.83
N PRO A 63 13.38 4.00 -3.37
CA PRO A 63 13.08 5.36 -2.97
C PRO A 63 11.68 5.76 -3.45
N LYS A 64 11.02 6.67 -2.72
CA LYS A 64 9.64 7.09 -3.02
C LYS A 64 9.45 7.60 -4.46
N GLU A 65 10.48 8.19 -5.07
CA GLU A 65 10.46 8.68 -6.45
C GLU A 65 10.38 7.55 -7.50
N SER A 66 10.72 6.31 -7.12
CA SER A 66 10.62 5.13 -7.99
C SER A 66 9.27 4.42 -7.88
N ILE A 67 8.49 4.70 -6.83
CA ILE A 67 7.16 4.12 -6.66
C ILE A 67 6.22 4.71 -7.72
N LEU A 68 5.51 3.85 -8.45
CA LEU A 68 4.57 4.26 -9.50
C LEU A 68 3.52 5.24 -8.95
N GLY A 69 3.26 6.32 -9.69
CA GLY A 69 2.24 7.31 -9.31
C GLY A 69 0.79 6.81 -9.43
N ARG A 70 0.55 5.74 -10.22
CA ARG A 70 -0.75 5.06 -10.26
C ARG A 70 -0.56 3.58 -10.59
N PHE A 71 -1.15 2.69 -9.78
CA PHE A 71 -1.06 1.26 -9.99
C PHE A 71 -2.13 0.48 -9.23
N ASP A 72 -2.32 -0.78 -9.60
CA ASP A 72 -3.13 -1.73 -8.83
C ASP A 72 -2.24 -2.50 -7.85
N ALA A 73 -2.71 -2.72 -6.61
CA ALA A 73 -1.93 -3.37 -5.55
C ALA A 73 -1.38 -4.75 -5.95
N THR A 74 -2.01 -5.46 -6.90
CA THR A 74 -1.46 -6.73 -7.43
C THR A 74 -0.11 -6.57 -8.11
N VAL A 75 0.24 -5.37 -8.57
CA VAL A 75 1.54 -5.06 -9.17
C VAL A 75 2.66 -5.23 -8.16
N ILE A 76 2.43 -4.93 -6.87
CA ILE A 76 3.46 -5.12 -5.82
C ILE A 76 3.86 -6.59 -5.75
N SER A 77 2.91 -7.52 -5.65
CA SER A 77 3.19 -8.97 -5.61
C SER A 77 3.88 -9.50 -6.88
N ARG A 78 3.69 -8.84 -8.03
CA ARG A 78 4.35 -9.22 -9.29
C ARG A 78 5.83 -8.86 -9.30
N TYR A 79 6.18 -7.70 -8.74
CA TYR A 79 7.57 -7.25 -8.63
C TYR A 79 8.29 -7.85 -7.42
N PHE A 80 7.56 -8.07 -6.33
CA PHE A 80 8.07 -8.59 -5.07
C PHE A 80 7.25 -9.82 -4.63
N PRO A 81 7.62 -11.03 -5.08
CA PRO A 81 6.89 -12.26 -4.74
C PRO A 81 6.81 -12.54 -3.23
N GLU A 82 7.71 -11.97 -2.43
CA GLU A 82 7.73 -12.07 -0.97
C GLU A 82 6.72 -11.16 -0.27
N PHE A 83 6.08 -10.24 -1.00
CA PHE A 83 5.20 -9.21 -0.45
C PHE A 83 4.13 -9.77 0.48
N GLU A 84 3.32 -10.73 0.01
CA GLU A 84 2.21 -11.27 0.82
C GLU A 84 2.71 -11.99 2.09
N ARG A 85 3.95 -12.55 2.05
CA ARG A 85 4.56 -13.25 3.18
C ARG A 85 5.08 -12.29 4.24
N GLU A 86 5.62 -11.15 3.83
CA GLU A 86 6.25 -10.17 4.73
C GLU A 86 5.28 -9.09 5.23
N LEU A 87 4.20 -8.82 4.48
CA LEU A 87 3.21 -7.81 4.83
C LEU A 87 2.66 -7.91 6.28
N PRO A 88 2.44 -9.10 6.87
CA PRO A 88 2.03 -9.22 8.27
C PRO A 88 2.97 -8.52 9.26
N ASP A 89 4.29 -8.52 9.01
CA ASP A 89 5.25 -7.84 9.86
C ASP A 89 5.06 -6.33 9.79
N TYR A 90 4.78 -5.79 8.59
CA TYR A 90 4.49 -4.38 8.38
C TYR A 90 3.14 -3.94 8.98
N LEU A 91 2.13 -4.81 8.96
CA LEU A 91 0.82 -4.57 9.58
C LEU A 91 0.91 -4.47 11.11
N SER A 92 1.84 -5.22 11.72
CA SER A 92 2.09 -5.25 13.15
C SER A 92 2.86 -4.03 13.68
N ARG A 93 3.62 -3.35 12.82
CA ARG A 93 4.36 -2.14 13.18
C ARG A 93 3.37 -0.99 13.42
N SER A 94 3.31 -0.52 14.66
CA SER A 94 2.58 0.69 15.06
C SER A 94 3.33 1.92 14.54
#